data_AF-A0A7R8HB03-F1
#
_entry.id   AF-A0A7R8HB03-F1
#
_cell.length_a   1.000
_cell.length_b   1.000
_cell.length_c   1.000
_cell.angle_alpha   90.00
_cell.angle_beta   90.00
_cell.angle_gamma   90.00
#
_symmetry.space_group_name_H-M   'P 1'
#
loop_
_entity.id
_entity.type
_entity.pdbx_description
1 polymer ?
#
loop_
_entity_poly.entity_id
_entity_poly.type
_entity_poly.pdbx_seq_one_letter_code
_entity_poly.pdbx_strand_id
1 'polypeptide(L)'
;MAARRISSTSIDWAEFAKKIPTGQRASFNALKSKQYALVRTINALPAELPQIEFANYRNKIAVAGMVDNFEKQWGALKIPFPADKITSSIDAEANQAKSKFESLVAESNARKVSIEAEKKNWENMIPLEEMNREEALEAVPCLDKVYVAISYTGKYDRIQENCRPQPTANGDILLPLLRPYTMQIEPQVG
;
A
#
# COMPACT_ATOMS: atom_id res chain seq x y z
N MET A 1 -1.56 -21.52 32.45
CA MET A 1 -1.67 -20.38 31.51
C MET A 1 -2.81 -20.67 30.56
N ALA A 2 -4.00 -20.11 30.81
CA ALA A 2 -5.08 -20.14 29.84
C ALA A 2 -4.50 -19.66 28.50
N ALA A 3 -4.66 -20.48 27.46
CA ALA A 3 -4.17 -20.19 26.11
C ALA A 3 -4.50 -18.73 25.77
N ARG A 4 -3.50 -17.97 25.32
CA ARG A 4 -3.56 -16.53 25.04
C ARG A 4 -4.71 -16.25 24.06
N ARG A 5 -5.93 -16.08 24.57
CA ARG A 5 -7.11 -15.75 23.77
C ARG A 5 -6.95 -14.31 23.35
N ILE A 6 -6.61 -14.10 22.09
CA ILE A 6 -6.63 -12.76 21.49
C ILE A 6 -8.10 -12.44 21.23
N SER A 7 -8.80 -11.95 22.27
CA SER A 7 -10.24 -11.65 22.23
C SER A 7 -10.55 -10.37 21.45
N SER A 8 -9.56 -9.50 21.23
CA SER A 8 -9.70 -8.25 20.48
C SER A 8 -8.44 -7.90 19.71
N THR A 9 -8.59 -7.41 18.48
CA THR A 9 -7.48 -6.82 17.71
C THR A 9 -7.22 -5.39 18.16
N SER A 10 -5.98 -5.04 18.48
CA SER A 10 -5.55 -3.67 18.79
C SER A 10 -5.43 -2.74 17.57
N ILE A 11 -5.82 -3.21 16.38
CA ILE A 11 -5.60 -2.52 15.11
C ILE A 11 -6.79 -1.60 14.81
N ASP A 12 -6.50 -0.30 14.58
CA ASP A 12 -7.47 0.65 14.03
C ASP A 12 -7.64 0.42 12.52
N TRP A 13 -8.68 -0.34 12.16
CA TRP A 13 -9.02 -0.64 10.77
C TRP A 13 -9.50 0.57 9.98
N ALA A 14 -10.01 1.62 10.63
CA ALA A 14 -10.52 2.81 9.95
C ALA A 14 -9.37 3.72 9.52
N GLU A 15 -8.37 3.92 10.37
CA GLU A 15 -7.15 4.66 10.00
C GLU A 15 -6.34 3.92 8.94
N PHE A 16 -6.22 2.60 9.07
CA PHE A 16 -5.46 1.81 8.09
C PHE A 16 -6.12 1.86 6.71
N ALA A 17 -7.46 1.82 6.62
CA ALA A 17 -8.18 1.92 5.36
C ALA A 17 -7.93 3.22 4.59
N LYS A 18 -7.62 4.33 5.28
CA LYS A 18 -7.31 5.63 4.65
C LYS A 18 -5.97 5.63 3.91
N LYS A 19 -5.02 4.80 4.36
CA LYS A 19 -3.64 4.77 3.83
C LYS A 19 -3.45 3.81 2.64
N ILE A 20 -4.48 3.05 2.28
CA ILE A 20 -4.39 1.98 1.28
C ILE A 20 -4.71 2.52 -0.12
N PRO A 21 -3.84 2.25 -1.12
CA PRO A 21 -4.12 2.56 -2.52
C PRO A 21 -5.39 1.86 -3.02
N THR A 22 -6.10 2.48 -3.95
CA THR A 22 -7.37 1.96 -4.49
C THR A 22 -7.25 0.53 -5.06
N GLY A 23 -6.15 0.21 -5.73
CA GLY A 23 -5.88 -1.12 -6.28
C GLY A 23 -5.66 -2.23 -5.25
N GLN A 24 -5.34 -1.89 -3.99
CA GLN A 24 -5.04 -2.88 -2.93
C GLN A 24 -6.20 -3.07 -1.93
N ARG A 25 -7.33 -2.37 -2.13
CA ARG A 25 -8.50 -2.46 -1.24
C ARG A 25 -9.10 -3.86 -1.16
N ALA A 26 -9.07 -4.62 -2.25
CA ALA A 26 -9.56 -5.99 -2.27
C ALA A 26 -8.78 -6.90 -1.31
N SER A 27 -7.45 -6.88 -1.40
CA SER A 27 -6.56 -7.65 -0.51
C SER A 27 -6.69 -7.24 0.95
N PHE A 28 -6.85 -5.94 1.22
CA PHE A 28 -7.11 -5.44 2.56
C PHE A 28 -8.43 -5.96 3.14
N ASN A 29 -9.51 -5.87 2.37
CA ASN A 29 -10.82 -6.35 2.81
C ASN A 29 -10.81 -7.87 3.04
N ALA A 30 -10.09 -8.62 2.21
CA ALA A 30 -9.88 -10.05 2.40
C ALA A 30 -9.17 -10.34 3.74
N LEU A 31 -8.06 -9.66 4.03
CA LEU A 31 -7.33 -9.81 5.29
C LEU A 31 -8.20 -9.46 6.50
N LYS A 32 -8.91 -8.33 6.44
CA LYS A 32 -9.85 -7.90 7.50
C LYS A 32 -10.95 -8.95 7.74
N SER A 33 -11.52 -9.51 6.67
CA SER A 33 -12.53 -10.57 6.77
C SER A 33 -11.97 -11.84 7.40
N LYS A 34 -10.76 -12.27 7.04
CA LYS A 34 -10.11 -13.44 7.63
C LYS A 34 -9.84 -13.23 9.12
N GLN A 35 -9.37 -12.05 9.49
CA GLN A 35 -9.12 -11.71 10.89
C GLN A 35 -10.42 -11.77 11.72
N TYR A 36 -11.51 -11.15 11.27
CA TYR A 36 -12.77 -11.23 12.00
C TYR A 36 -13.35 -12.64 12.06
N ALA A 37 -13.21 -13.42 10.99
CA ALA A 37 -13.64 -14.82 10.99
C ALA A 37 -12.89 -15.61 12.09
N LEU A 38 -11.57 -15.46 12.18
CA LEU A 38 -10.74 -16.11 13.19
C LEU A 38 -11.12 -15.68 14.62
N VAL A 39 -11.30 -14.37 14.85
CA VAL A 39 -11.71 -13.86 16.17
C VAL A 39 -13.09 -14.40 16.56
N ARG A 40 -14.05 -14.46 15.63
CA ARG A 40 -15.37 -15.09 15.88
C ARG A 40 -15.23 -16.56 16.23
N THR A 41 -14.41 -17.33 15.50
CA THR A 41 -14.20 -18.76 15.81
C THR A 41 -13.54 -18.97 17.17
N ILE A 42 -12.56 -18.13 17.53
CA ILE A 42 -11.88 -18.22 18.83
C ILE A 42 -12.84 -17.88 19.98
N ASN A 43 -13.67 -16.85 19.80
CA ASN A 43 -14.65 -16.42 20.79
C ASN A 43 -15.81 -17.41 20.95
N ALA A 44 -16.17 -18.15 19.90
CA ALA A 44 -17.19 -19.19 19.96
C ALA A 44 -16.73 -20.46 20.71
N LEU A 45 -15.42 -20.71 20.78
CA LEU A 45 -14.87 -21.86 21.50
C LEU A 45 -14.85 -21.57 23.02
N PRO A 46 -15.27 -22.52 23.88
CA PRO A 46 -15.21 -22.35 25.34
C PRO A 46 -13.75 -22.29 25.86
N ALA A 47 -13.51 -21.47 26.89
CA ALA A 47 -12.17 -21.21 27.44
C ALA A 47 -11.49 -22.42 28.07
N GLU A 48 -12.29 -23.33 28.60
CA GLU A 48 -11.86 -24.58 29.20
C GLU A 48 -12.58 -25.74 28.53
N LEU A 49 -12.00 -26.93 28.63
CA LEU A 49 -12.66 -28.17 28.23
C LEU A 49 -13.99 -28.27 29.00
N PRO A 50 -15.12 -28.54 28.33
CA PRO A 50 -16.40 -28.69 29.02
C PRO A 50 -16.28 -29.79 30.06
N GLN A 51 -16.74 -29.52 31.29
CA GLN A 51 -16.75 -30.52 32.36
C GLN A 51 -17.70 -31.65 31.96
N ILE A 52 -17.19 -32.88 31.98
CA ILE A 52 -17.99 -34.08 31.73
C ILE A 52 -18.60 -34.52 33.05
N GLU A 53 -19.91 -34.66 33.09
CA GLU A 53 -20.65 -35.16 34.26
C GLU A 53 -20.47 -36.68 34.43
N PHE A 54 -19.32 -37.11 34.96
CA PHE A 54 -18.99 -38.53 35.15
C PHE A 54 -19.94 -39.26 36.12
N ALA A 55 -20.58 -38.54 37.05
CA ALA A 55 -21.53 -39.11 38.01
C ALA A 55 -22.76 -39.75 37.33
N ASN A 56 -23.27 -39.17 36.24
CA ASN A 56 -24.41 -39.71 35.50
C ASN A 56 -24.04 -41.02 34.76
N TYR A 57 -22.79 -41.13 34.31
CA TYR A 57 -22.28 -42.31 33.62
C TYR A 57 -21.98 -43.48 34.57
N ARG A 58 -21.51 -43.20 35.79
CA ARG A 58 -21.32 -44.23 36.83
C ARG A 58 -22.62 -44.99 37.15
N ASN A 59 -23.76 -44.31 37.09
CA ASN A 59 -25.07 -44.92 37.37
C ASN A 59 -25.63 -45.78 36.23
N LYS A 60 -25.16 -45.58 34.99
CA LYS A 60 -25.69 -46.27 33.79
C LYS A 60 -24.78 -47.40 33.29
N ILE A 61 -23.50 -47.39 33.65
CA ILE A 61 -22.51 -48.34 33.16
C ILE A 61 -22.36 -49.47 34.20
N ALA A 62 -22.67 -50.70 33.79
CA ALA A 62 -22.61 -51.88 34.66
C ALA A 62 -21.17 -52.37 34.95
N VAL A 63 -20.17 -51.90 34.19
CA VAL A 63 -18.77 -52.29 34.35
C VAL A 63 -18.07 -51.39 35.35
N ALA A 64 -17.81 -51.94 36.55
CA ALA A 64 -17.09 -51.24 37.61
C ALA A 64 -15.65 -50.88 37.19
N GLY A 65 -15.23 -49.64 37.43
CA GLY A 65 -13.86 -49.15 37.20
C GLY A 65 -13.56 -48.59 35.81
N MET A 66 -14.45 -48.74 34.82
CA MET A 66 -14.23 -48.19 33.48
C MET A 66 -14.34 -46.66 33.45
N VAL A 67 -15.32 -46.10 34.18
CA VAL A 67 -15.52 -44.64 34.27
C VAL A 67 -14.35 -43.95 34.99
N ASP A 68 -13.79 -44.58 36.03
CA ASP A 68 -12.65 -44.02 36.77
C ASP A 68 -11.36 -43.98 35.93
N ASN A 69 -11.16 -44.97 35.05
CA ASN A 69 -10.04 -44.98 34.11
C ASN A 69 -10.16 -43.85 33.08
N PHE A 70 -11.36 -43.57 32.57
CA PHE A 70 -11.60 -42.47 31.64
C PHE A 70 -11.48 -41.09 32.30
N GLU A 71 -11.94 -40.94 33.54
CA GLU A 71 -11.77 -39.71 34.31
C GLU A 71 -10.28 -39.38 34.50
N LYS A 72 -9.46 -40.39 34.85
CA LYS A 72 -8.01 -40.24 34.96
C LYS A 72 -7.35 -39.87 33.63
N GLN A 73 -7.73 -40.52 32.53
CA GLN A 73 -7.17 -40.22 31.20
C GLN A 73 -7.60 -38.85 30.69
N TRP A 74 -8.84 -38.43 30.98
CA TRP A 74 -9.36 -37.11 30.62
C TRP A 74 -8.64 -35.99 31.39
N GLY A 75 -8.42 -36.16 32.69
CA GLY A 75 -7.65 -35.21 33.50
C GLY A 75 -6.16 -35.14 33.11
N ALA A 76 -5.61 -36.22 32.57
CA ALA A 76 -4.23 -36.27 32.06
C ALA A 76 -4.08 -35.63 30.67
N LEU A 77 -5.17 -35.41 29.94
CA LEU A 77 -5.15 -34.86 28.58
C LEU A 77 -4.80 -33.37 28.61
N LYS A 78 -3.54 -33.04 28.30
CA LYS A 78 -3.09 -31.67 28.05
C LYS A 78 -3.01 -31.43 26.55
N ILE A 79 -3.86 -30.55 26.02
CA ILE A 79 -3.80 -30.14 24.62
C ILE A 79 -2.65 -29.12 24.48
N PRO A 80 -1.57 -29.43 23.74
CA PRO A 80 -0.48 -28.49 23.54
C PRO A 80 -0.93 -27.32 22.68
N PHE A 81 -0.47 -26.12 23.03
CA PHE A 81 -0.66 -24.94 22.18
C PHE A 81 0.12 -25.12 20.87
N PRO A 82 -0.42 -24.70 19.71
CA PRO A 82 0.30 -24.81 18.45
C PRO A 82 1.64 -24.05 18.50
N ALA A 83 2.69 -24.69 17.98
CA ALA A 83 3.99 -24.04 17.83
C ALA A 83 3.92 -22.95 16.76
N ASP A 84 4.53 -21.81 17.03
CA ASP A 84 4.64 -20.72 16.08
C ASP A 84 5.73 -21.00 15.05
N LYS A 85 5.36 -20.93 13.77
CA LYS A 85 6.27 -21.16 12.62
C LYS A 85 6.34 -19.98 11.67
N ILE A 86 5.53 -18.94 11.88
CA ILE A 86 5.23 -17.94 10.85
C ILE A 86 5.74 -16.54 11.26
N THR A 87 5.90 -16.26 12.56
CA THR A 87 6.36 -14.94 13.03
C THR A 87 7.71 -14.52 12.44
N SER A 88 8.67 -15.43 12.33
CA SER A 88 9.98 -15.10 11.74
C SER A 88 9.90 -14.65 10.27
N SER A 89 8.99 -15.23 9.48
CA SER A 89 8.76 -14.83 8.09
C SER A 89 8.11 -13.46 8.00
N ILE A 90 7.14 -13.17 8.87
CA ILE A 90 6.45 -11.88 8.94
C ILE A 90 7.43 -10.77 9.32
N ASP A 91 8.31 -11.02 10.29
CA ASP A 91 9.30 -10.05 10.73
C ASP A 91 10.32 -9.73 9.61
N ALA A 92 10.71 -10.74 8.82
CA ALA A 92 11.57 -10.53 7.65
C ALA A 92 10.89 -9.65 6.58
N GLU A 93 9.63 -9.91 6.25
CA GLU A 93 8.86 -9.09 5.30
C GLU A 93 8.65 -7.67 5.83
N ALA A 94 8.37 -7.51 7.13
CA ALA A 94 8.22 -6.20 7.76
C ALA A 94 9.51 -5.38 7.67
N ASN A 95 10.67 -6.00 7.89
CA ASN A 95 11.96 -5.32 7.75
C ASN A 95 12.26 -4.94 6.29
N GLN A 96 11.93 -5.80 5.33
CA GLN A 96 12.07 -5.47 3.92
C GLN A 96 11.17 -4.30 3.51
N ALA A 97 9.92 -4.26 4.00
CA ALA A 97 9.00 -3.16 3.74
C ALA A 97 9.48 -1.83 4.36
N LYS A 98 10.04 -1.87 5.58
CA LYS A 98 10.66 -0.69 6.23
C LYS A 98 11.83 -0.14 5.41
N SER A 99 12.73 -0.99 4.95
CA SER A 99 13.87 -0.57 4.12
C SER A 99 13.42 0.09 2.81
N LYS A 100 12.40 -0.46 2.13
CA LYS A 100 11.80 0.17 0.93
C LYS A 100 11.18 1.52 1.24
N PHE A 101 10.50 1.65 2.37
CA PHE A 101 9.91 2.91 2.81
C PHE A 101 10.98 3.98 3.08
N GLU A 102 12.07 3.62 3.76
CA GLU A 102 13.18 4.53 4.02
C GLU A 102 13.84 5.02 2.72
N SER A 103 14.04 4.13 1.74
CA SER A 103 14.52 4.52 0.39
C SER A 103 13.58 5.52 -0.27
N LEU A 104 12.28 5.24 -0.26
CA LEU A 104 11.27 6.12 -0.87
C LEU A 104 11.22 7.50 -0.20
N VAL A 105 11.40 7.57 1.12
CA VAL A 105 11.47 8.85 1.85
C VAL A 105 12.71 9.63 1.44
N ALA A 106 13.87 8.99 1.36
CA ALA A 106 15.11 9.62 0.91
C ALA A 106 14.99 10.16 -0.53
N GLU A 107 14.50 9.34 -1.46
CA GLU A 107 14.25 9.73 -2.86
C GLU A 107 13.22 10.86 -2.97
N SER A 108 12.15 10.81 -2.18
CA SER A 108 11.12 11.85 -2.19
C SER A 108 11.64 13.18 -1.66
N ASN A 109 12.48 13.16 -0.63
CA ASN A 109 13.11 14.39 -0.13
C ASN A 109 14.11 14.97 -1.14
N ALA A 110 14.86 14.13 -1.85
CA ALA A 110 15.71 14.59 -2.96
C ALA A 110 14.88 15.23 -4.08
N ARG A 111 13.74 14.62 -4.46
CA ARG A 111 12.81 15.21 -5.46
C ARG A 111 12.21 16.53 -5.01
N LYS A 112 11.90 16.69 -3.72
CA LYS A 112 11.40 17.98 -3.20
C LYS A 112 12.40 19.10 -3.43
N VAL A 113 13.69 18.85 -3.17
CA VAL A 113 14.74 19.86 -3.38
C VAL A 113 14.84 20.28 -4.85
N SER A 114 14.77 19.34 -5.80
CA SER A 114 14.78 19.69 -7.22
C SER A 114 13.55 20.48 -7.64
N ILE A 115 12.36 20.09 -7.17
CA ILE A 115 11.10 20.79 -7.47
C ILE A 115 11.08 22.19 -6.84
N GLU A 116 11.61 22.37 -5.62
CA GLU A 116 11.74 23.68 -4.98
C GLU A 116 12.71 24.59 -5.72
N ALA A 117 13.81 24.03 -6.26
CA ALA A 117 14.73 24.77 -7.12
C ALA A 117 14.07 25.20 -8.44
N GLU A 118 13.32 24.30 -9.09
CA GLU A 118 12.53 24.63 -10.29
C GLU A 118 11.47 25.69 -9.98
N LYS A 119 10.74 25.55 -8.89
CA LYS A 119 9.74 26.54 -8.45
C LYS A 119 10.36 27.92 -8.29
N LYS A 120 11.53 28.01 -7.65
CA LYS A 120 12.26 29.28 -7.51
C LYS A 120 12.67 29.85 -8.86
N ASN A 121 13.05 29.00 -9.82
CA ASN A 121 13.34 29.43 -11.18
C ASN A 121 12.09 30.07 -11.83
N TRP A 122 10.93 29.41 -11.72
CA TRP A 122 9.66 29.94 -12.23
C TRP A 122 9.22 31.24 -11.55
N GLU A 123 9.44 31.38 -10.23
CA GLU A 123 9.12 32.61 -9.49
C GLU A 123 10.02 33.79 -9.86
N ASN A 124 11.28 33.52 -10.26
CA ASN A 124 12.22 34.55 -10.71
C ASN A 124 12.09 34.89 -12.19
N MET A 125 11.28 34.16 -12.97
CA MET A 125 11.07 34.49 -14.37
C MET A 125 10.30 35.80 -14.49
N ILE A 126 10.71 36.61 -15.49
CA ILE A 126 10.02 37.83 -15.88
C ILE A 126 8.56 37.47 -16.25
N PRO A 127 7.57 38.30 -15.89
CA PRO A 127 6.19 38.10 -16.33
C PRO A 127 6.11 37.86 -17.84
N LEU A 128 5.32 36.87 -18.25
CA LEU A 128 5.22 36.44 -19.65
C LEU A 128 4.81 37.57 -20.61
N GLU A 129 4.08 38.58 -20.12
CA GLU A 129 3.60 39.72 -20.90
C GLU A 129 4.71 40.72 -21.27
N GLU A 130 5.79 40.76 -20.49
CA GLU A 130 6.91 41.68 -20.67
C GLU A 130 8.15 41.00 -21.25
N MET A 131 8.08 39.70 -21.52
CA MET A 131 9.22 38.90 -21.95
C MET A 131 9.43 38.99 -23.47
N ASN A 132 10.64 39.38 -23.89
CA ASN A 132 11.01 39.38 -25.30
C ASN A 132 11.30 37.96 -25.81
N ARG A 133 11.22 37.74 -27.13
CA ARG A 133 11.46 36.43 -27.74
C ARG A 133 12.85 35.86 -27.40
N GLU A 134 13.88 36.69 -27.37
CA GLU A 134 15.25 36.26 -27.08
C GLU A 134 15.41 35.87 -25.60
N GLU A 135 14.84 36.66 -24.69
CA GLU A 135 14.78 36.36 -23.25
C GLU A 135 13.98 35.08 -22.95
N ALA A 136 12.93 34.81 -23.73
CA ALA A 136 12.13 33.58 -23.63
C ALA A 136 12.93 32.32 -24.00
N LEU A 137 13.82 32.44 -24.99
CA LEU A 137 14.69 31.34 -25.43
C LEU A 137 15.80 31.06 -24.39
N GLU A 138 16.30 32.10 -23.72
CA GLU A 138 17.27 31.97 -22.63
C GLU A 138 16.62 31.38 -21.35
N ALA A 139 15.42 31.84 -20.99
CA ALA A 139 14.72 31.37 -19.80
C ALA A 139 14.21 29.93 -19.93
N VAL A 140 13.91 29.48 -21.15
CA VAL A 140 13.42 28.13 -21.44
C VAL A 140 14.27 27.47 -22.53
N PRO A 141 15.40 26.84 -22.17
CA PRO A 141 16.34 26.23 -23.13
C PRO A 141 15.76 25.12 -24.01
N CYS A 142 14.59 24.55 -23.65
CA CYS A 142 13.91 23.56 -24.49
C CYS A 142 13.26 24.20 -25.73
N LEU A 143 12.96 25.51 -25.71
CA LEU A 143 12.40 26.24 -26.86
C LEU A 143 13.44 26.50 -27.94
N ASP A 144 14.70 26.76 -27.58
CA ASP A 144 15.80 26.94 -28.54
C ASP A 144 16.02 25.68 -29.40
N LYS A 145 16.06 24.51 -28.76
CA LYS A 145 16.19 23.22 -29.46
C LYS A 145 15.05 22.96 -30.45
N VAL A 146 13.85 23.45 -30.15
CA VAL A 146 12.70 23.36 -31.04
C VAL A 146 12.81 24.35 -32.20
N TYR A 147 13.21 25.60 -31.94
CA TYR A 147 13.35 26.63 -32.96
C TYR A 147 14.38 26.24 -34.03
N VAL A 148 15.53 25.70 -33.61
CA VAL A 148 16.55 25.14 -34.50
C VAL A 148 16.01 23.94 -35.28
N ALA A 149 15.28 23.01 -34.63
CA ALA A 149 14.74 21.84 -35.32
C ALA A 149 13.71 22.20 -36.41
N ILE A 150 12.88 23.23 -36.18
CA ILE A 150 11.87 23.70 -37.14
C ILE A 150 12.55 24.35 -38.36
N SER A 151 13.60 25.16 -38.16
CA SER A 151 14.28 25.85 -39.26
C SER A 151 14.97 24.88 -40.24
N TYR A 152 15.44 23.73 -39.77
CA TYR A 152 16.06 22.70 -40.62
C TYR A 152 15.10 21.67 -41.22
N THR A 153 13.93 21.43 -40.62
CA THR A 153 13.05 20.31 -41.02
C THR A 153 11.66 20.72 -41.51
N GLY A 154 11.25 21.98 -41.32
CA GLY A 154 9.98 22.52 -41.79
C GLY A 154 8.72 21.90 -41.16
N LYS A 155 8.85 21.10 -40.10
CA LYS A 155 7.75 20.38 -39.45
C LYS A 155 7.45 20.95 -38.06
N TYR A 156 6.28 21.55 -37.90
CA TYR A 156 5.81 22.22 -36.67
C TYR A 156 5.30 21.25 -35.58
N ASP A 157 5.18 19.95 -35.88
CA ASP A 157 4.37 19.02 -35.06
C ASP A 157 5.07 18.45 -33.81
N ARG A 158 6.34 18.78 -33.51
CA ARG A 158 7.14 18.15 -32.42
C ARG A 158 7.55 19.06 -31.25
N ILE A 159 6.87 20.18 -31.04
CA ILE A 159 7.23 21.15 -30.00
C ILE A 159 6.99 20.60 -28.57
N GLN A 160 5.90 19.86 -28.37
CA GLN A 160 5.48 19.45 -27.02
C GLN A 160 6.31 18.32 -26.40
N GLU A 161 7.01 17.52 -27.22
CA GLU A 161 7.72 16.33 -26.75
C GLU A 161 9.11 16.66 -26.15
N ASN A 162 9.72 17.77 -26.60
CA ASN A 162 11.08 18.15 -26.21
C ASN A 162 11.17 19.02 -24.94
N CYS A 163 10.05 19.60 -24.49
CA CYS A 163 9.97 20.37 -23.25
C CYS A 163 9.50 19.56 -22.04
N ARG A 164 9.23 18.25 -22.21
CA ARG A 164 8.96 17.36 -21.07
C ARG A 164 10.28 17.00 -20.40
N PRO A 165 10.40 17.08 -19.06
CA PRO A 165 11.56 16.51 -18.38
C PRO A 165 11.69 15.05 -18.80
N GLN A 166 12.86 14.69 -19.34
CA GLN A 166 13.14 13.33 -19.76
C GLN A 166 12.98 12.42 -18.53
N PRO A 167 12.26 11.29 -18.65
CA PRO A 167 12.15 10.36 -17.54
C PRO A 167 13.57 9.95 -17.15
N THR A 168 13.94 10.19 -15.89
CA THR A 168 15.17 9.63 -15.34
C THR A 168 15.05 8.10 -15.41
N ALA A 169 16.18 7.40 -15.53
CA ALA A 169 16.27 5.97 -15.86
C ALA A 169 15.46 5.00 -14.96
N ASN A 170 14.86 5.50 -13.88
CA ASN A 170 13.93 4.77 -13.03
C ASN A 170 12.50 5.22 -13.38
N GLY A 171 11.85 4.47 -14.26
CA GLY A 171 10.59 4.82 -14.94
C GLY A 171 9.34 4.98 -14.07
N ASP A 172 9.32 5.96 -13.17
CA ASP A 172 8.13 6.35 -12.41
C ASP A 172 7.43 7.55 -13.07
N ILE A 173 6.52 7.22 -13.99
CA ILE A 173 5.55 8.16 -14.54
C ILE A 173 4.33 8.17 -13.61
N LEU A 174 4.12 9.26 -12.89
CA LEU A 174 2.78 9.67 -12.46
C LEU A 174 2.52 11.12 -12.84
N LEU A 175 2.29 11.33 -14.14
CA LEU A 175 1.50 12.46 -14.64
C LEU A 175 0.31 11.89 -15.44
N PRO A 176 -0.87 11.75 -14.83
CA PRO A 176 -2.08 11.52 -15.58
C PRO A 176 -3.05 12.70 -15.46
N LEU A 177 -2.62 13.97 -15.60
CA LEU A 177 -3.59 15.09 -15.57
C LEU A 177 -3.32 16.30 -16.47
N LEU A 178 -2.37 16.23 -17.41
CA LEU A 178 -2.30 17.25 -18.47
C LEU A 178 -2.12 16.55 -19.81
N ARG A 179 -3.23 16.09 -20.38
CA ARG A 179 -3.30 15.86 -21.83
C ARG A 179 -3.14 17.22 -22.51
N PRO A 180 -2.38 17.32 -23.61
CA PRO A 180 -2.35 18.54 -24.40
C PRO A 180 -3.75 18.77 -24.97
N TYR A 181 -4.32 19.93 -24.67
CA TYR A 181 -5.53 20.42 -25.29
C TYR A 181 -5.18 20.69 -26.76
N THR A 182 -5.46 19.74 -27.66
CA THR A 182 -5.43 20.00 -29.09
C THR A 182 -6.57 20.98 -29.37
N MET A 183 -6.23 22.25 -29.52
CA MET A 183 -7.14 23.27 -30.01
C MET A 183 -7.45 22.92 -31.47
N GLN A 184 -8.56 22.19 -31.70
CA GLN A 184 -9.08 21.96 -33.03
C GLN A 184 -9.62 23.29 -33.55
N ILE A 185 -8.88 23.90 -34.47
CA ILE A 185 -9.41 24.98 -35.31
C ILE A 185 -10.20 24.29 -36.41
N GLU A 186 -11.52 24.24 -36.27
CA GLU A 186 -12.41 23.92 -37.39
C GLU A 186 -12.33 25.04 -38.43
N PRO A 187 -12.12 24.74 -39.73
CA PRO A 187 -12.22 25.75 -40.77
C PRO A 187 -13.69 26.11 -40.96
N GLN A 188 -14.08 27.32 -40.55
CA GLN A 188 -15.32 27.95 -40.98
C GLN A 188 -15.17 28.28 -42.48
N VAL A 189 -15.76 27.47 -43.35
CA VAL A 189 -15.96 27.80 -44.77
C VAL A 189 -17.42 27.48 -45.11
N GLY A 190 -18.04 28.44 -45.80
CA GLY A 190 -19.48 28.53 -46.09
C GLY A 190 -20.06 27.44 -46.97
#